data_AF-A0A2S0WMY9-F1
#
_entry.id   AF-A0A2S0WMY9-F1
#
_cell.length_a   1.000
_cell.length_b   1.000
_cell.length_c   1.000
_cell.angle_alpha   90.00
_cell.angle_beta   90.00
_cell.angle_gamma   90.00
#
_symmetry.space_group_name_H-M   'P 1'
#
loop_
_entity.id
_entity.type
_entity.pdbx_description
1 polymer ?
#
loop_
_entity_poly.entity_id
_entity_poly.type
_entity_poly.pdbx_seq_one_letter_code
_entity_poly.pdbx_strand_id
1 'polypeptide(L)'
;MGTADEGRHGREPQRLGQHQQDVAAAREADETVPRRGAQVEQALPHLVEDAERRTIVDTALEVAGGGAFFRSSPLERAYRDVRGGPFHPLPPEATLELIGRRALSD
;
A
#
# COMPACT_ATOMS: atom_id res chain seq x y z
N MET A 1 -7.53 -55.57 -5.55
CA MET A 1 -7.03 -54.74 -6.66
C MET A 1 -7.50 -53.31 -6.40
N GLY A 2 -6.59 -52.44 -5.95
CA GLY A 2 -6.69 -50.97 -6.00
C GLY A 2 -7.70 -50.25 -5.08
N THR A 3 -7.23 -49.81 -3.92
CA THR A 3 -7.82 -48.80 -3.03
C THR A 3 -7.50 -47.37 -3.49
N ALA A 4 -8.47 -46.45 -3.50
CA ALA A 4 -8.34 -44.98 -3.41
C ALA A 4 -9.77 -44.40 -3.44
N ASP A 5 -10.22 -43.51 -2.57
CA ASP A 5 -9.76 -42.12 -2.43
C ASP A 5 -10.19 -41.62 -1.04
N GLU A 6 -9.39 -41.93 -0.01
CA GLU A 6 -9.42 -41.18 1.25
C GLU A 6 -8.46 -40.00 1.14
N GLY A 7 -8.94 -38.80 1.47
CA GLY A 7 -8.06 -37.70 1.86
C GLY A 7 -8.08 -36.47 0.95
N ARG A 8 -9.16 -35.69 1.00
CA ARG A 8 -9.12 -34.28 0.56
C ARG A 8 -10.03 -33.34 1.35
N HIS A 9 -10.07 -33.51 2.67
CA HIS A 9 -10.64 -32.51 3.58
C HIS A 9 -9.60 -32.14 4.65
N GLY A 10 -9.18 -30.87 4.69
CA GLY A 10 -8.47 -30.31 5.87
C GLY A 10 -7.19 -29.50 5.67
N ARG A 11 -6.98 -28.75 4.58
CA ARG A 11 -5.78 -27.86 4.44
C ARG A 11 -6.08 -26.36 4.33
N GLU A 12 -7.08 -25.85 5.05
CA GLU A 12 -7.50 -24.44 4.95
C GLU A 12 -7.74 -23.73 6.32
N PRO A 13 -6.86 -23.88 7.35
CA PRO A 13 -6.75 -22.82 8.37
C PRO A 13 -5.34 -22.22 8.50
N GLN A 14 -4.29 -22.93 8.09
CA GLN A 14 -2.89 -22.49 8.27
C GLN A 14 -2.46 -21.34 7.34
N ARG A 15 -3.06 -21.23 6.14
CA ARG A 15 -2.73 -20.15 5.18
C ARG A 15 -3.16 -18.75 5.67
N LEU A 16 -4.23 -18.65 6.44
CA LEU A 16 -4.69 -17.36 6.99
C LEU A 16 -3.72 -16.84 8.06
N GLY A 17 -3.20 -17.72 8.92
CA GLY A 17 -2.17 -17.37 9.89
C GLY A 17 -0.86 -16.95 9.23
N GLN A 18 -0.42 -17.67 8.19
CA GLN A 18 0.77 -17.31 7.41
C GLN A 18 0.62 -15.94 6.73
N HIS A 19 -0.53 -15.68 6.11
CA HIS A 19 -0.79 -14.37 5.48
C HIS A 19 -0.73 -13.22 6.50
N GLN A 20 -1.27 -13.41 7.70
CA GLN A 20 -1.18 -12.40 8.76
C GLN A 20 0.25 -12.20 9.26
N GLN A 21 1.05 -13.27 9.35
CA GLN A 21 2.46 -13.19 9.70
C GLN A 21 3.29 -12.49 8.62
N ASP A 22 3.03 -12.77 7.34
CA ASP A 22 3.72 -12.13 6.21
C ASP A 22 3.43 -10.62 6.16
N VAL A 23 2.18 -10.23 6.42
CA VAL A 23 1.76 -8.82 6.49
C VAL A 23 2.39 -8.12 7.70
N ALA A 24 2.49 -8.79 8.85
CA ALA A 24 3.14 -8.24 10.04
C ALA A 24 4.66 -8.07 9.82
N ALA A 25 5.32 -9.08 9.23
CA ALA A 25 6.75 -9.03 8.90
C ALA A 25 7.07 -7.94 7.88
N ALA A 26 6.20 -7.73 6.88
CA ALA A 26 6.35 -6.63 5.92
C ALA A 26 6.28 -5.25 6.58
N ARG A 27 5.41 -5.08 7.60
CA ARG A 27 5.31 -3.83 8.38
C ARG A 27 6.57 -3.57 9.20
N GLU A 28 7.08 -4.61 9.86
CA GLU A 28 8.31 -4.50 10.67
C GLU A 28 9.54 -4.22 9.78
N ALA A 29 9.60 -4.83 8.59
CA ALA A 29 10.66 -4.56 7.62
C ALA A 29 10.66 -3.11 7.12
N ASP A 30 9.49 -2.52 6.90
CA ASP A 30 9.36 -1.10 6.51
C ASP A 30 9.82 -0.14 7.63
N GLU A 31 9.62 -0.52 8.89
CA GLU A 31 9.97 0.29 10.05
C GLU A 31 11.49 0.42 10.28
N THR A 32 12.28 -0.58 9.83
CA THR A 32 13.73 -0.71 10.10
C THR A 32 14.65 -0.06 9.06
N VAL A 33 14.10 0.51 7.98
CA VAL A 33 14.91 1.16 6.93
C VAL A 33 15.60 2.43 7.47
N PRO A 34 16.94 2.55 7.42
CA PRO A 34 17.67 3.67 8.03
C PRO A 34 17.39 5.01 7.33
N ARG A 35 16.69 5.90 8.04
CA ARG A 35 16.10 7.17 7.57
C ARG A 35 17.03 8.40 7.62
N ARG A 36 18.28 8.31 7.14
CA ARG A 36 19.20 9.47 7.17
C ARG A 36 19.33 10.16 5.81
N GLY A 37 18.74 11.36 5.69
CA GLY A 37 19.16 12.41 4.75
C GLY A 37 18.21 12.70 3.58
N ALA A 38 17.71 11.69 2.87
CA ALA A 38 16.99 11.90 1.60
C ALA A 38 15.47 12.17 1.76
N GLN A 39 14.92 11.96 2.95
CA GLN A 39 13.47 11.98 3.17
C GLN A 39 12.88 13.40 3.25
N VAL A 40 13.64 14.41 3.70
CA VAL A 40 13.07 15.74 3.96
C VAL A 40 12.78 16.52 2.67
N GLU A 41 13.61 16.39 1.63
CA GLU A 41 13.33 16.98 0.30
C GLU A 41 12.23 16.25 -0.46
N GLN A 42 12.10 14.93 -0.25
CA GLN A 42 11.09 14.11 -0.93
C GLN A 42 9.74 14.09 -0.21
N ALA A 43 9.67 14.48 1.07
CA ALA A 43 8.45 14.34 1.88
C ALA A 43 7.40 15.44 1.67
N LEU A 44 7.81 16.66 1.27
CA LEU A 44 6.86 17.79 1.18
C LEU A 44 5.70 17.55 0.19
N PRO A 45 5.89 16.91 -0.98
CA PRO A 45 4.79 16.67 -1.92
C PRO A 45 3.81 15.55 -1.52
N HIS A 46 4.16 14.66 -0.57
CA HIS A 46 3.39 13.43 -0.34
C HIS A 46 2.33 13.52 0.77
N LEU A 47 2.35 14.58 1.58
CA LEU A 47 1.51 14.76 2.78
C LEU A 47 0.00 14.84 2.54
N VAL A 48 -0.38 15.47 1.44
CA VAL A 48 -1.77 15.83 1.14
C VAL A 48 -2.23 15.10 -0.12
N GLU A 49 -1.30 14.71 -0.98
CA GLU A 49 -1.62 14.16 -2.27
C GLU A 49 -2.05 12.70 -2.25
N ASP A 50 -1.57 11.83 -1.35
CA ASP A 50 -1.85 10.39 -1.55
C ASP A 50 -3.31 10.01 -1.32
N ALA A 51 -3.95 10.57 -0.28
CA ALA A 51 -5.37 10.38 -0.04
C ALA A 51 -6.23 11.09 -1.12
N GLU A 52 -5.87 12.33 -1.48
CA GLU A 52 -6.58 13.09 -2.50
C GLU A 52 -6.44 12.47 -3.89
N ARG A 53 -5.24 12.03 -4.28
CA ARG A 53 -4.97 11.30 -5.53
C ARG A 53 -5.77 10.02 -5.60
N ARG A 54 -5.94 9.33 -4.47
CA ARG A 54 -6.77 8.12 -4.43
C ARG A 54 -8.22 8.46 -4.73
N THR A 55 -8.77 9.48 -4.09
CA THR A 55 -10.12 9.96 -4.38
C THR A 55 -10.27 10.38 -5.84
N ILE A 56 -9.31 11.13 -6.40
CA ILE A 56 -9.33 11.55 -7.80
C ILE A 56 -9.36 10.36 -8.76
N VAL A 57 -8.51 9.35 -8.53
CA VAL A 57 -8.45 8.17 -9.39
C VAL A 57 -9.70 7.31 -9.23
N ASP A 58 -10.21 7.15 -8.01
CA ASP A 58 -11.45 6.42 -7.74
C ASP A 58 -12.63 7.09 -8.48
N THR A 59 -12.76 8.42 -8.40
CA THR A 59 -13.77 9.18 -9.16
C THR A 59 -13.58 9.05 -10.67
N ALA A 60 -12.34 9.08 -11.17
CA ALA A 60 -12.07 8.89 -12.59
C ALA A 60 -12.47 7.49 -13.08
N LEU A 61 -12.27 6.45 -12.26
CA LEU A 61 -12.74 5.09 -12.54
C LEU A 61 -14.27 5.01 -12.57
N GLU A 62 -14.96 5.67 -11.63
CA GLU A 62 -16.43 5.72 -11.62
C GLU A 62 -16.99 6.38 -12.88
N VAL A 63 -16.38 7.49 -13.32
CA VAL A 63 -16.79 8.21 -14.54
C VAL A 63 -16.51 7.41 -15.80
N ALA A 64 -15.34 6.75 -15.89
CA ALA A 64 -14.95 5.98 -17.07
C ALA A 64 -15.61 4.59 -17.13
N GLY A 65 -16.11 4.06 -16.01
CA GLY A 65 -16.79 2.78 -15.92
C GLY A 65 -15.89 1.58 -16.23
N GLY A 66 -16.49 0.47 -16.67
CA GLY A 66 -15.77 -0.80 -16.87
C GLY A 66 -14.60 -0.73 -17.87
N GLY A 67 -14.66 0.21 -18.83
CA GLY A 67 -13.58 0.42 -19.80
C GLY A 67 -12.26 0.85 -19.17
N ALA A 68 -12.31 1.45 -17.98
CA ALA A 68 -11.14 1.93 -17.27
C ALA A 68 -10.21 0.82 -16.76
N PHE A 69 -10.73 -0.42 -16.63
CA PHE A 69 -9.98 -1.59 -16.16
C PHE A 69 -9.21 -2.33 -17.26
N PHE A 70 -9.40 -1.98 -18.54
CA PHE A 70 -8.59 -2.57 -19.61
C PHE A 70 -7.15 -2.06 -19.55
N ARG A 71 -6.17 -2.92 -19.84
CA ARG A 71 -4.74 -2.53 -19.90
C ARG A 71 -4.43 -1.43 -20.92
N SER A 72 -5.31 -1.19 -21.89
CA SER A 72 -5.20 -0.06 -22.82
C SER A 72 -5.54 1.28 -22.18
N SER A 73 -6.30 1.27 -21.09
CA SER A 73 -6.65 2.46 -20.32
C SER A 73 -5.49 2.84 -19.39
N PRO A 74 -5.08 4.13 -19.35
CA PRO A 74 -4.07 4.58 -18.39
C PRO A 74 -4.59 4.56 -16.94
N LEU A 75 -5.90 4.50 -16.72
CA LEU A 75 -6.52 4.55 -15.38
C LEU A 75 -6.22 3.29 -14.55
N GLU A 76 -6.07 2.11 -15.16
CA GLU A 76 -5.75 0.89 -14.43
C GLU A 76 -4.35 0.94 -13.80
N ARG A 77 -3.40 1.58 -14.48
CA ARG A 77 -2.06 1.81 -13.95
C ARG A 77 -2.08 2.86 -12.85
N ALA A 78 -2.71 4.01 -13.10
CA ALA A 78 -2.83 5.08 -12.10
C ALA A 78 -3.49 4.58 -10.80
N TYR A 79 -4.52 3.74 -10.92
CA TYR A 79 -5.16 3.10 -9.77
C TYR A 79 -4.18 2.22 -9.00
N ARG A 80 -3.45 1.33 -9.68
CA ARG A 80 -2.46 0.45 -9.02
C ARG A 80 -1.35 1.25 -8.32
N ASP A 81 -0.86 2.30 -8.96
CA ASP A 81 0.23 3.12 -8.42
C ASP A 81 -0.20 3.85 -7.14
N VAL A 82 -1.38 4.48 -7.14
CA VAL A 82 -1.88 5.23 -5.97
C VAL A 82 -2.25 4.31 -4.80
N ARG A 83 -2.68 3.07 -5.07
CA ARG A 83 -2.93 2.08 -4.01
C ARG A 83 -1.67 1.64 -3.27
N GLY A 84 -0.48 1.88 -3.85
CA GLY A 84 0.81 1.65 -3.21
C GLY A 84 1.22 2.74 -2.19
N GLY A 85 0.63 3.94 -2.27
CA GLY A 85 1.01 5.10 -1.44
C GLY A 85 1.04 4.84 0.07
N PRO A 86 0.05 4.16 0.67
CA PRO A 86 0.05 3.89 2.11
C PRO A 86 1.19 2.99 2.62
N PHE A 87 1.92 2.30 1.74
CA PHE A 87 3.07 1.48 2.09
C PHE A 87 4.39 2.26 1.99
N HIS A 88 4.31 3.58 1.77
CA HIS A 88 5.47 4.44 1.77
C HIS A 88 5.97 4.66 3.21
N PRO A 89 7.30 4.64 3.48
CA PRO A 89 7.89 4.78 4.82
C PRO A 89 7.61 6.11 5.56
N LEU A 90 6.92 7.04 4.92
CA LEU A 90 6.51 8.34 5.45
C LEU A 90 4.99 8.47 5.32
N PRO A 91 4.22 7.87 6.23
CA PRO A 91 2.78 8.12 6.31
C PRO A 91 2.47 9.56 6.72
N PRO A 92 1.23 10.04 6.53
CA PRO A 92 0.84 11.42 6.82
C PRO A 92 1.21 11.87 8.23
N GLU A 93 1.01 11.01 9.23
CA GLU A 93 1.25 11.31 10.64
C GLU A 93 2.75 11.52 10.92
N ALA A 94 3.60 10.61 10.44
CA ALA A 94 5.05 10.71 10.58
C ALA A 94 5.60 11.96 9.88
N THR A 95 4.96 12.36 8.78
CA THR A 95 5.38 13.52 8.01
C THR A 95 4.92 14.83 8.66
N LEU A 96 3.71 14.89 9.21
CA LEU A 96 3.23 16.01 10.02
C LEU A 96 4.12 16.20 11.26
N GLU A 97 4.54 15.11 11.91
CA GLU A 97 5.47 15.17 13.04
C GLU A 97 6.85 15.72 12.61
N LEU A 98 7.37 15.25 11.48
CA LEU A 98 8.63 15.73 10.92
C LEU A 98 8.58 17.24 10.63
N ILE A 99 7.52 17.71 9.97
CA ILE A 99 7.33 19.13 9.67
C ILE A 99 7.17 19.94 10.96
N GLY A 100 6.36 19.48 11.91
CA GLY A 100 6.15 20.14 13.19
C GLY A 100 7.45 20.33 13.96
N ARG A 101 8.28 19.27 14.06
CA ARG A 101 9.62 19.39 14.66
C ARG A 101 10.50 20.38 13.92
N ARG A 102 10.49 20.38 12.59
CA ARG A 102 11.31 21.30 11.78
C ARG A 102 10.90 22.75 11.99
N ALA A 103 9.61 23.04 11.96
CA ALA A 103 9.04 24.38 12.12
C ALA A 103 9.28 24.99 13.52
N LEU A 104 9.47 24.16 14.54
CA LEU A 104 9.76 24.60 15.92
C LEU A 104 11.27 24.62 16.25
N SER A 105 12.12 24.12 15.35
CA SER A 105 13.57 24.03 15.54
C SER A 105 14.35 25.14 14.83
N ASP A 106 13.69 25.88 13.92
CA ASP A 106 14.21 27.09 13.27
C ASP A 106 13.79 28.34 14.05
#